data_AF-A0A520V1N9-F1
#
_entry.id   AF-A0A520V1N9-F1
#
_cell.length_a   1.000
_cell.length_b   1.000
_cell.length_c   1.000
_cell.angle_alpha   90.00
_cell.angle_beta   90.00
_cell.angle_gamma   90.00
#
_symmetry.space_group_name_H-M   'P 1'
#
loop_
_entity.id
_entity.type
_entity.pdbx_description
1 polymer ?
#
loop_
_entity_poly.entity_id
_entity_poly.type
_entity_poly.pdbx_seq_one_letter_code
_entity_poly.pdbx_strand_id
1 'polypeptide(L)'
;MKYVFDIETDGFIKNMSLIHCFVLIDIETNKIHRFRDNLSEGVQILENADLLIGHNIINFDIPAIKKLYNFNPKGEAFDTLLHARKLWPKIIEDDNKKDLIPTEFRGRHSLKAWGYRLGEYKGDYEGPWNKYNEQMMIYCEQDVRVTFKLWKHITSKI
;
A
#
# COMPACT_ATOMS: atom_id res chain seq x y z
N MET A 1 -6.21 -2.78 17.20
CA MET A 1 -6.85 -2.52 15.88
C MET A 1 -5.86 -2.82 14.76
N LYS A 2 -6.33 -3.23 13.58
CA LYS A 2 -5.47 -3.67 12.47
C LYS A 2 -5.83 -2.90 11.20
N TYR A 3 -4.85 -2.30 10.54
CA TYR A 3 -5.09 -1.39 9.42
C TYR A 3 -4.28 -1.76 8.20
N VAL A 4 -4.92 -1.70 7.02
CA VAL A 4 -4.19 -1.60 5.75
C VAL A 4 -4.01 -0.14 5.41
N PHE A 5 -2.83 0.25 4.95
CA PHE A 5 -2.56 1.65 4.64
C PHE A 5 -1.54 1.84 3.53
N ASP A 6 -1.50 3.07 3.02
CA ASP A 6 -0.55 3.58 2.03
C ASP A 6 -0.41 5.11 2.19
N ILE A 7 0.76 5.67 1.86
CA ILE A 7 1.01 7.12 1.84
C ILE A 7 1.50 7.60 0.49
N GLU A 8 1.22 8.86 0.17
CA GLU A 8 1.82 9.54 -0.99
C GLU A 8 2.71 10.68 -0.55
N THR A 9 3.89 10.79 -1.15
CA THR A 9 4.94 11.73 -0.73
C THR A 9 5.48 12.54 -1.91
N ASP A 10 6.20 13.62 -1.63
CA ASP A 10 6.83 14.45 -2.67
C ASP A 10 8.13 13.88 -3.23
N GLY A 11 8.57 12.71 -2.76
CA GLY A 11 9.75 12.03 -3.26
C GLY A 11 10.14 10.80 -2.44
N PHE A 12 11.31 10.22 -2.73
CA PHE A 12 11.81 9.07 -1.96
C PHE A 12 12.41 9.46 -0.62
N ILE A 13 12.58 8.50 0.30
CA ILE A 13 13.01 8.72 1.70
C ILE A 13 14.18 9.69 1.82
N LYS A 14 15.17 9.62 0.92
CA LYS A 14 16.33 10.51 0.94
C LYS A 14 15.96 11.99 0.74
N ASN A 15 15.04 12.29 -0.18
CA ASN A 15 14.79 13.64 -0.69
C ASN A 15 13.38 14.19 -0.37
N MET A 16 12.47 13.37 0.16
CA MET A 16 11.12 13.81 0.54
C MET A 16 11.17 14.91 1.60
N SER A 17 10.21 15.83 1.53
CA SER A 17 9.98 16.88 2.51
C SER A 17 8.60 16.80 3.15
N LEU A 18 7.64 16.07 2.55
CA LEU A 18 6.28 15.96 3.08
C LEU A 18 5.56 14.67 2.63
N ILE A 19 4.52 14.33 3.39
CA ILE A 19 3.46 13.39 2.99
C ILE A 19 2.31 14.25 2.46
N HIS A 20 1.83 14.00 1.25
CA HIS A 20 0.71 14.71 0.64
C HIS A 20 -0.63 14.21 1.15
N CYS A 21 -0.80 12.89 1.18
CA CYS A 21 -1.99 12.24 1.67
C CYS A 21 -1.67 10.86 2.24
N PHE A 22 -2.63 10.35 2.99
CA PHE A 22 -2.55 9.08 3.69
C PHE A 22 -3.92 8.44 3.69
N VAL A 23 -4.01 7.16 3.35
CA VAL A 23 -5.26 6.41 3.39
C VAL A 23 -5.08 5.16 4.23
N LEU A 24 -6.10 4.81 5.02
CA LEU A 24 -6.16 3.52 5.71
C LEU A 24 -7.55 2.89 5.60
N ILE A 25 -7.57 1.56 5.73
CA ILE A 25 -8.76 0.73 5.89
C ILE A 25 -8.64 -0.02 7.21
N ASP A 26 -9.66 0.11 8.05
CA ASP A 26 -9.90 -0.80 9.17
C ASP A 26 -10.35 -2.16 8.62
N ILE A 27 -9.62 -3.23 8.91
CA ILE A 27 -9.93 -4.55 8.35
C ILE A 27 -11.18 -5.19 8.97
N GLU A 28 -11.60 -4.75 10.16
CA GLU A 28 -12.76 -5.29 10.86
C GLU A 28 -14.04 -4.63 10.36
N THR A 29 -14.01 -3.31 10.21
CA THR A 29 -15.19 -2.52 9.79
C THR A 29 -15.25 -2.28 8.28
N ASN A 30 -14.16 -2.53 7.54
CA ASN A 30 -13.95 -2.12 6.15
C ASN A 30 -14.08 -0.59 5.92
N LYS A 31 -14.01 0.21 6.98
CA LYS A 31 -14.14 1.67 6.87
C LYS A 31 -12.85 2.27 6.33
N ILE A 32 -12.98 3.08 5.28
CA ILE A 32 -11.89 3.85 4.70
C ILE A 32 -11.80 5.21 5.38
N HIS A 33 -10.58 5.60 5.72
CA HIS A 33 -10.25 6.92 6.23
C HIS A 33 -9.21 7.57 5.33
N ARG A 34 -9.48 8.80 4.90
CA ARG A 34 -8.61 9.61 4.05
C ARG A 34 -8.10 10.80 4.86
N PHE A 35 -6.80 11.04 4.82
CA PHE A 35 -6.14 12.12 5.55
C PHE A 35 -5.33 12.98 4.58
N ARG A 36 -5.52 14.29 4.68
CA ARG A 36 -4.78 15.29 3.90
C ARG A 36 -4.32 16.43 4.81
N ASP A 37 -5.27 17.11 5.44
CA ASP A 37 -4.95 18.24 6.32
C ASP A 37 -4.70 17.79 7.78
N ASN A 38 -5.11 16.57 8.11
CA ASN A 38 -5.05 15.96 9.43
C ASN A 38 -4.16 14.70 9.47
N LEU A 39 -3.06 14.69 8.73
CA LEU A 39 -2.13 13.54 8.65
C LEU A 39 -1.67 13.05 10.02
N SER A 40 -1.41 13.96 10.95
CA SER A 40 -0.99 13.62 12.32
C SER A 40 -1.99 12.72 13.05
N GLU A 41 -3.30 12.89 12.82
CA GLU A 41 -4.32 12.01 13.40
C GLU A 41 -4.20 10.59 12.83
N GLY A 42 -3.99 10.49 11.52
CA GLY A 42 -3.74 9.22 10.85
C GLY A 42 -2.48 8.50 11.37
N VAL A 43 -1.39 9.25 11.57
CA VAL A 43 -0.14 8.72 12.16
C VAL A 43 -0.38 8.20 13.57
N GLN A 44 -1.14 8.91 14.40
CA GLN A 44 -1.49 8.46 15.76
C GLN A 44 -2.35 7.17 15.74
N ILE A 45 -3.24 7.02 14.77
CA ILE A 45 -4.02 5.79 14.59
C ILE A 45 -3.09 4.61 14.29
N LEU A 46 -2.14 4.78 13.36
CA LEU A 46 -1.15 3.74 13.03
C LEU A 46 -0.22 3.41 14.19
N GLU A 47 0.18 4.42 14.97
CA GLU A 47 1.13 4.22 16.08
C GLU A 47 0.56 3.30 17.16
N ASN A 48 -0.76 3.36 17.35
CA ASN A 48 -1.52 2.53 18.30
C ASN A 48 -2.16 1.28 17.65
N ALA A 49 -1.86 1.00 16.38
CA ALA A 49 -2.31 -0.22 15.73
C ALA A 49 -1.54 -1.45 16.25
N ASP A 50 -2.22 -2.59 16.35
CA ASP A 50 -1.61 -3.89 16.68
C ASP A 50 -0.94 -4.50 15.43
N LEU A 51 -1.46 -4.17 14.24
CA LEU A 51 -0.96 -4.66 12.97
C LEU A 51 -1.06 -3.57 11.90
N LEU A 52 0.07 -3.28 11.28
CA LEU A 52 0.25 -2.35 10.18
C LEU A 52 0.44 -3.16 8.91
N ILE A 53 -0.53 -3.13 8.01
CA ILE A 53 -0.50 -3.88 6.75
C ILE A 53 -0.29 -2.90 5.61
N GLY A 54 0.59 -3.24 4.68
CA GLY A 54 0.74 -2.44 3.47
C GLY A 54 1.58 -3.12 2.42
N HIS A 55 1.98 -2.40 1.38
CA HIS A 55 2.79 -2.94 0.29
C HIS A 55 4.12 -2.20 0.21
N ASN A 56 5.22 -2.88 0.55
CA ASN A 56 6.55 -2.27 0.70
C ASN A 56 6.68 -1.28 1.88
N ILE A 57 5.77 -1.33 2.86
CA ILE A 57 5.75 -0.43 4.03
C ILE A 57 7.00 -0.52 4.90
N ILE A 58 7.67 -1.68 4.94
CA ILE A 58 8.88 -1.85 5.76
C ILE A 58 10.03 -1.03 5.19
N ASN A 59 10.11 -0.95 3.85
CA ASN A 59 11.21 -0.25 3.17
C ASN A 59 10.85 1.17 2.75
N PHE A 60 9.57 1.57 2.80
CA PHE A 60 9.13 2.88 2.35
C PHE A 60 8.33 3.63 3.40
N ASP A 61 7.06 3.28 3.60
CA ASP A 61 6.09 4.10 4.33
C ASP A 61 6.46 4.29 5.80
N ILE A 62 6.85 3.22 6.50
CA ILE A 62 7.24 3.31 7.91
C ILE A 62 8.48 4.20 8.06
N PRO A 63 9.58 4.01 7.30
CA PRO A 63 10.70 4.95 7.28
C PRO A 63 10.33 6.39 6.89
N ALA A 64 9.42 6.56 5.93
CA ALA A 64 8.98 7.88 5.47
C ALA A 64 8.22 8.64 6.55
N ILE A 65 7.27 7.97 7.22
CA ILE A 65 6.54 8.54 8.35
C ILE A 65 7.51 8.86 9.50
N LYS A 66 8.45 7.96 9.83
CA LYS A 66 9.50 8.21 10.84
C LYS A 66 10.39 9.42 10.53
N LYS A 67 10.63 9.70 9.25
CA LYS A 67 11.44 10.87 8.85
C LYS A 67 10.73 12.19 9.15
N LEU A 68 9.41 12.23 8.95
CA LEU A 68 8.63 13.47 8.95
C LEU A 68 7.80 13.66 10.23
N TYR A 69 7.56 12.58 10.98
CA TYR A 69 6.75 12.56 12.20
C TYR A 69 7.45 11.73 13.28
N ASN A 70 7.19 12.06 14.55
CA ASN A 70 7.59 11.20 15.67
C ASN A 70 6.71 9.95 15.70
N PHE A 71 7.13 8.90 15.00
CA PHE A 71 6.34 7.70 14.78
C PHE A 71 7.04 6.43 15.27
N ASN A 72 6.53 5.83 16.34
CA ASN A 72 7.08 4.63 16.95
C ASN A 72 5.99 3.55 17.04
N PRO A 73 5.61 2.93 15.91
CA PRO A 73 4.52 1.97 15.88
C PRO A 73 4.83 0.79 16.81
N LYS A 74 3.84 0.43 17.63
CA LYS A 74 3.95 -0.66 18.61
C LYS A 74 3.55 -2.01 18.03
N GLY A 75 2.71 -2.00 17.00
CA GLY A 75 2.23 -3.19 16.32
C GLY A 75 3.24 -3.81 15.35
N GLU A 76 2.90 -5.01 14.89
CA GLU A 76 3.68 -5.73 13.89
C GLU A 76 3.47 -5.13 12.49
N ALA A 77 4.47 -5.24 11.61
CA ALA A 77 4.36 -4.84 10.22
C ALA A 77 4.15 -6.08 9.32
N PHE A 78 3.06 -6.08 8.55
CA PHE A 78 2.76 -7.07 7.52
C PHE A 78 2.98 -6.47 6.14
N ASP A 79 4.11 -6.81 5.51
CA ASP A 79 4.45 -6.30 4.19
C ASP A 79 4.01 -7.29 3.09
N THR A 80 2.92 -6.96 2.41
CA THR A 80 2.33 -7.80 1.37
C THR A 80 3.30 -8.07 0.22
N LEU A 81 4.26 -7.20 -0.08
CA LEU A 81 5.26 -7.42 -1.13
C LEU A 81 6.19 -8.58 -0.76
N LEU A 82 6.66 -8.62 0.50
CA LEU A 82 7.53 -9.68 1.00
C LEU A 82 6.80 -11.02 1.04
N HIS A 83 5.59 -11.03 1.60
CA HIS A 83 4.77 -12.24 1.66
C HIS A 83 4.39 -12.76 0.26
N ALA A 84 4.03 -11.87 -0.65
CA ALA A 84 3.71 -12.22 -2.04
C ALA A 84 4.90 -12.87 -2.75
N ARG A 85 6.10 -12.29 -2.63
CA ARG A 85 7.33 -12.86 -3.23
C ARG A 85 7.67 -14.23 -2.65
N LYS A 86 7.44 -14.43 -1.35
CA LYS A 86 7.68 -15.70 -0.66
C LYS A 86 6.70 -16.80 -1.11
N LEU A 87 5.42 -16.47 -1.21
CA LEU A 87 4.37 -17.45 -1.57
C LEU A 87 4.38 -17.80 -3.06
N TRP A 88 4.69 -16.83 -3.93
CA TRP A 88 4.67 -17.03 -5.38
C TRP A 88 6.02 -16.65 -6.03
N PRO A 89 7.13 -17.32 -5.69
CA PRO A 89 8.45 -16.99 -6.22
C PRO A 89 8.58 -17.20 -7.74
N LYS A 90 7.67 -18.00 -8.32
CA LYS A 90 7.62 -18.34 -9.76
C LYS A 90 6.32 -17.86 -10.42
N ILE A 91 5.72 -16.77 -9.93
CA ILE A 91 4.41 -16.28 -10.39
C ILE A 91 4.31 -16.07 -11.91
N ILE A 92 5.45 -15.79 -12.57
CA ILE A 92 5.52 -15.67 -14.04
C ILE A 92 5.07 -16.94 -14.77
N GLU A 93 5.30 -18.13 -14.21
CA GLU A 93 4.86 -19.39 -14.81
C GLU A 93 3.34 -19.49 -14.83
N ASP A 94 2.67 -18.98 -13.79
CA ASP A 94 1.21 -18.94 -13.72
C ASP A 94 0.62 -17.84 -14.60
N ASP A 95 1.27 -16.68 -14.64
CA ASP A 95 0.89 -15.57 -15.53
C ASP A 95 1.00 -15.96 -17.00
N ASN A 96 2.01 -16.75 -17.38
CA ASN A 96 2.18 -17.19 -18.77
C ASN A 96 1.13 -18.22 -19.22
N LYS A 97 0.47 -18.90 -18.28
CA LYS A 97 -0.62 -19.85 -18.57
C LYS A 97 -1.98 -19.15 -18.72
N LYS A 98 -2.12 -17.92 -18.25
CA LYS A 98 -3.39 -17.20 -18.13
C LYS A 98 -3.30 -15.84 -18.81
N ASP A 99 -4.20 -15.57 -19.76
CA ASP A 99 -4.25 -14.26 -20.41
C ASP A 99 -5.07 -13.24 -19.59
N LEU A 100 -4.72 -13.08 -18.31
CA LEU A 100 -5.42 -12.21 -17.36
C LEU A 100 -4.61 -10.98 -16.96
N ILE A 101 -3.35 -10.91 -17.37
CA ILE A 101 -2.40 -9.87 -16.98
C ILE A 101 -1.58 -9.44 -18.22
N PRO A 102 -1.46 -8.13 -18.47
CA PRO A 102 -0.61 -7.63 -19.56
C PRO A 102 0.83 -8.13 -19.44
N THR A 103 1.44 -8.41 -20.58
CA THR A 103 2.77 -9.02 -20.68
C THR A 103 3.82 -8.28 -19.87
N GLU A 104 3.77 -6.95 -19.85
CA GLU A 104 4.70 -6.09 -19.11
C GLU A 104 4.61 -6.23 -17.58
N PHE A 105 3.49 -6.74 -17.04
CA PHE A 105 3.28 -6.95 -15.61
C PHE A 105 3.49 -8.41 -15.17
N ARG A 106 3.70 -9.34 -16.10
CA ARG A 106 3.96 -10.76 -15.78
C ARG A 106 5.22 -10.90 -14.92
N GLY A 107 5.16 -11.77 -13.92
CA GLY A 107 6.24 -11.97 -12.95
C GLY A 107 6.41 -10.84 -11.92
N ARG A 108 5.77 -9.68 -12.10
CA ARG A 108 5.90 -8.55 -11.17
C ARG A 108 4.98 -8.74 -9.96
N HIS A 109 5.45 -8.28 -8.81
CA HIS A 109 4.67 -8.21 -7.57
C HIS A 109 4.24 -6.79 -7.20
N SER A 110 4.25 -5.84 -8.15
CA SER A 110 3.69 -4.50 -7.90
C SER A 110 2.18 -4.58 -7.65
N LEU A 111 1.63 -3.58 -6.95
CA LEU A 111 0.18 -3.48 -6.76
C LEU A 111 -0.59 -3.48 -8.08
N LYS A 112 -0.09 -2.83 -9.13
CA LYS A 112 -0.74 -2.87 -10.46
C LYS A 112 -0.84 -4.30 -11.00
N ALA A 113 0.23 -5.10 -10.90
CA ALA A 113 0.22 -6.49 -11.32
C ALA A 113 -0.73 -7.35 -10.47
N TRP A 114 -0.77 -7.13 -9.16
CA TRP A 114 -1.73 -7.79 -8.27
C TRP A 114 -3.18 -7.38 -8.52
N GLY A 115 -3.41 -6.11 -8.89
CA GLY A 115 -4.72 -5.62 -9.28
C GLY A 115 -5.31 -6.40 -10.45
N TYR A 116 -4.50 -6.66 -11.50
CA TYR A 116 -4.89 -7.54 -12.60
C TYR A 116 -5.24 -8.96 -12.11
N ARG A 117 -4.37 -9.56 -11.28
CA ARG A 117 -4.57 -10.94 -10.79
C ARG A 117 -5.80 -11.10 -9.90
N LEU A 118 -6.18 -10.05 -9.16
CA LEU A 118 -7.27 -10.07 -8.18
C LEU A 118 -8.57 -9.43 -8.72
N GLY A 119 -8.59 -8.96 -9.97
CA GLY A 119 -9.72 -8.24 -10.53
C GLY A 119 -10.02 -6.92 -9.80
N GLU A 120 -9.01 -6.30 -9.21
CA GLU A 120 -9.07 -4.99 -8.55
C GLU A 120 -8.15 -4.04 -9.32
N TYR A 121 -8.62 -3.58 -10.47
CA TYR A 121 -7.77 -2.83 -11.39
C TYR A 121 -7.30 -1.53 -10.76
N LYS A 122 -5.98 -1.32 -10.82
CA LYS A 122 -5.32 -0.09 -10.39
C LYS A 122 -5.07 0.80 -11.61
N GLY A 123 -5.57 2.03 -11.55
CA GLY A 123 -5.28 3.05 -12.55
C GLY A 123 -3.83 3.55 -12.47
N ASP A 124 -3.40 4.30 -13.48
CA ASP A 124 -2.11 4.99 -13.45
C ASP A 124 -2.24 6.38 -12.83
N TYR A 125 -1.20 6.82 -12.14
CA TYR A 125 -1.03 8.19 -11.71
C TYR A 125 0.31 8.70 -12.22
N GLU A 126 0.26 9.66 -13.14
CA GLU A 126 1.45 10.21 -13.81
C GLU A 126 2.08 11.38 -13.03
N GLY A 127 1.45 11.80 -11.94
CA GLY A 127 1.80 13.00 -11.19
C GLY A 127 0.84 14.17 -11.45
N PRO A 128 1.20 15.39 -11.01
CA PRO A 128 2.47 15.76 -10.39
C PRO A 128 2.69 15.15 -9.00
N TRP A 129 3.93 14.72 -8.71
CA TRP A 129 4.31 14.20 -7.39
C TRP A 129 4.74 15.30 -6.42
N ASN A 130 5.13 16.48 -6.91
CA ASN A 130 5.57 17.59 -6.07
C ASN A 130 4.39 18.42 -5.49
N LYS A 131 3.14 18.12 -5.88
CA LYS A 131 1.97 18.83 -5.40
C LYS A 131 0.76 17.90 -5.31
N TYR A 132 0.10 17.90 -4.16
CA TYR A 132 -1.17 17.20 -3.97
C TYR A 132 -2.22 17.63 -5.01
N ASN A 133 -3.01 16.65 -5.45
CA ASN A 133 -4.29 16.84 -6.13
C ASN A 133 -5.24 15.70 -5.77
N GLU A 134 -6.52 15.84 -6.11
CA GLU A 134 -7.54 14.83 -5.78
C GLU A 134 -7.32 13.48 -6.46
N GLN A 135 -6.64 13.45 -7.61
CA GLN A 135 -6.32 12.18 -8.28
C GLN A 135 -5.29 11.36 -7.46
N MET A 136 -4.35 12.03 -6.81
CA MET A 136 -3.40 11.39 -5.88
C MET A 136 -4.14 10.72 -4.70
N MET A 137 -5.17 11.36 -4.14
CA MET A 137 -5.99 10.75 -3.07
C MET A 137 -6.76 9.51 -3.56
N ILE A 138 -7.36 9.60 -4.75
CA ILE A 138 -8.06 8.47 -5.37
C ILE A 138 -7.09 7.31 -5.63
N TYR A 139 -5.89 7.63 -6.11
CA TYR A 139 -4.84 6.66 -6.39
C TYR A 139 -4.35 5.97 -5.10
N CYS A 140 -4.06 6.73 -4.04
CA CYS A 140 -3.69 6.19 -2.73
C CYS A 140 -4.79 5.27 -2.16
N GLU A 141 -6.07 5.66 -2.25
CA GLU A 141 -7.15 4.76 -1.84
C GLU A 141 -7.19 3.47 -2.66
N GLN A 142 -6.98 3.55 -3.96
CA GLN A 142 -6.94 2.36 -4.82
C GLN A 142 -5.80 1.43 -4.39
N ASP A 143 -4.64 1.98 -4.00
CA ASP A 143 -3.51 1.21 -3.48
C ASP A 143 -3.86 0.47 -2.20
N VAL A 144 -4.55 1.14 -1.27
CA VAL A 144 -5.05 0.50 -0.05
C VAL A 144 -6.08 -0.59 -0.36
N ARG A 145 -6.99 -0.38 -1.32
CA ARG A 145 -7.99 -1.38 -1.73
C ARG A 145 -7.36 -2.64 -2.32
N VAL A 146 -6.41 -2.47 -3.25
CA VAL A 146 -5.66 -3.58 -3.84
C VAL A 146 -4.86 -4.31 -2.76
N THR A 147 -4.18 -3.55 -1.89
CA THR A 147 -3.40 -4.11 -0.80
C THR A 147 -4.26 -4.90 0.18
N PHE A 148 -5.47 -4.43 0.47
CA PHE A 148 -6.41 -5.13 1.34
C PHE A 148 -6.89 -6.45 0.72
N LYS A 149 -7.23 -6.45 -0.57
CA LYS A 149 -7.56 -7.69 -1.30
C LYS A 149 -6.36 -8.64 -1.35
N LEU A 150 -5.16 -8.13 -1.60
CA LEU A 150 -3.93 -8.93 -1.63
C LEU A 150 -3.63 -9.53 -0.26
N TRP A 151 -3.77 -8.75 0.81
CA TRP A 151 -3.61 -9.24 2.18
C TRP A 151 -4.60 -10.37 2.50
N LYS A 152 -5.89 -10.22 2.16
CA LYS A 152 -6.88 -11.30 2.27
C LYS A 152 -6.49 -12.54 1.47
N HIS A 153 -5.97 -12.35 0.26
CA HIS A 153 -5.51 -13.45 -0.58
C HIS A 153 -4.32 -14.18 0.04
N ILE A 154 -3.30 -13.45 0.49
CA ILE A 154 -2.12 -14.00 1.18
C ILE A 154 -2.52 -14.75 2.44
N THR A 155 -3.35 -14.15 3.29
CA THR A 155 -3.78 -14.75 4.56
C THR A 155 -4.59 -16.02 4.37
N SER A 156 -5.30 -16.17 3.26
CA SER A 156 -5.97 -17.44 2.90
C SER A 156 -5.01 -18.59 2.52
N LYS A 157 -3.70 -18.32 2.44
CA LYS A 157 -2.66 -19.27 2.02
C LYS A 157 -1.64 -19.59 3.12
N ILE A 158 -1.77 -19.00 4.29
CA ILE A 158 -0.87 -19.19 5.44
C ILE A 158 -1.62 -19.75 6.65
#